data_AF-A0A2I0JZ40-F1
#
_entry.id   AF-A0A2I0JZ40-F1
#
_cell.length_a   1.000
_cell.length_b   1.000
_cell.length_c   1.000
_cell.angle_alpha   90.00
_cell.angle_beta   90.00
_cell.angle_gamma   90.00
#
_symmetry.space_group_name_H-M   'P 1'
#
loop_
_entity.id
_entity.type
_entity.pdbx_description
1 polymer ?
#
loop_
_entity_poly.entity_id
_entity_poly.type
_entity_poly.pdbx_seq_one_letter_code
_entity_poly.pdbx_strand_id
1 'polypeptide(L)'
;MTAIKQKKLFVLDYHDLLLPYVSKVRQLKGTTLYGSRTLFFLTPDGTLRPVAIELTRPLMDGKPQWREVFTPTSHATGCWLWRLAKAHVLAHDSGVHQLVSHWLRTHCCTEPYIIAANRQLSAMHPIYKLLHPHFRYTMEINALARGYLINADGVIESCFSPGKYSIELSSVAYDQLWQFDLQALPNDLINSLKEWVTDYVNHYYKDSSLVQSDQELQAWWAEVRNVGHGDKRDAAGWPELKTTDDLIQIITTIVWVTSGHHAACFPSQMQATKVMAVLDVLSNHSSDEEYLGENAEPAWKEDPIINAAFERFNGRLKEIEGTIDARNQDMKLKNRNGAGVLPYELLKPFSKSGVTGQGVPYSISI
;
A
#
# COMPACT_ATOMS: atom_id res chain seq x y z
N MET A 1 -7.96 26.05 -18.43
CA MET A 1 -7.91 24.98 -19.45
C MET A 1 -6.50 24.59 -19.91
N THR A 2 -5.45 25.41 -19.69
CA THR A 2 -4.10 25.16 -20.21
C THR A 2 -3.42 23.91 -19.63
N ALA A 3 -3.54 23.64 -18.32
CA ALA A 3 -2.91 22.48 -17.67
C ALA A 3 -3.45 21.13 -18.16
N ILE A 4 -4.76 21.03 -18.38
CA ILE A 4 -5.41 19.81 -18.90
C ILE A 4 -4.95 19.55 -20.34
N LYS A 5 -4.96 20.57 -21.20
CA LYS A 5 -4.46 20.44 -22.58
C LYS A 5 -2.98 20.03 -22.63
N GLN A 6 -2.19 20.46 -21.66
CA GLN A 6 -0.77 20.11 -21.53
C GLN A 6 -0.53 18.78 -20.79
N LYS A 7 -1.57 18.04 -20.39
CA LYS A 7 -1.46 16.80 -19.61
C LYS A 7 -0.64 16.96 -18.31
N LYS A 8 -0.82 18.10 -17.62
CA LYS A 8 -0.13 18.43 -16.36
C LYS A 8 -0.96 18.24 -15.10
N LEU A 9 -2.18 17.71 -15.22
CA LEU A 9 -3.07 17.47 -14.08
C LEU A 9 -3.24 15.96 -13.90
N PHE A 10 -2.99 15.48 -12.69
CA PHE A 10 -3.08 14.08 -12.29
C PHE A 10 -4.05 13.96 -11.12
N VAL A 11 -4.64 12.78 -10.94
CA VAL A 11 -5.61 12.52 -9.88
C VAL A 11 -5.29 11.21 -9.16
N LEU A 12 -5.39 11.25 -7.83
CA LEU A 12 -5.56 10.08 -6.98
C LEU A 12 -7.02 10.01 -6.58
N ASP A 13 -7.78 9.11 -7.19
CA ASP A 13 -9.23 9.00 -7.01
C ASP A 13 -9.59 7.72 -6.23
N TYR A 14 -10.01 7.92 -4.99
CA TYR A 14 -10.58 6.87 -4.14
C TYR A 14 -12.05 7.11 -3.83
N HIS A 15 -12.67 8.11 -4.46
CA HIS A 15 -14.02 8.50 -4.12
C HIS A 15 -15.01 7.38 -4.42
N ASP A 16 -15.05 6.87 -5.65
CA ASP A 16 -16.07 5.91 -6.04
C ASP A 16 -15.88 4.55 -5.36
N LEU A 17 -14.62 4.16 -5.10
CA LEU A 17 -14.30 2.94 -4.37
C LEU A 17 -14.67 3.03 -2.88
N LEU A 18 -14.40 4.16 -2.21
CA LEU A 18 -14.60 4.28 -0.75
C LEU A 18 -15.96 4.83 -0.36
N LEU A 19 -16.61 5.66 -1.19
CA LEU A 19 -17.87 6.30 -0.84
C LEU A 19 -18.97 5.32 -0.38
N PRO A 20 -19.15 4.14 -1.01
CA PRO A 20 -20.12 3.14 -0.54
C PRO A 20 -19.86 2.60 0.88
N TYR A 21 -18.60 2.69 1.34
CA TYR A 21 -18.19 2.20 2.66
C TYR A 21 -18.28 3.27 3.75
N VAL A 22 -18.37 4.56 3.38
CA VAL A 22 -18.29 5.67 4.34
C VAL A 22 -19.36 5.57 5.44
N SER A 23 -20.62 5.33 5.08
CA SER A 23 -21.72 5.30 6.05
C SER A 23 -21.53 4.16 7.07
N LYS A 24 -21.25 2.95 6.60
CA LYS A 24 -21.12 1.76 7.46
C LYS A 24 -19.84 1.78 8.31
N VAL A 25 -18.73 2.29 7.77
CA VAL A 25 -17.49 2.42 8.54
C VAL A 25 -17.65 3.43 9.67
N ARG A 26 -18.31 4.56 9.44
CA ARG A 26 -18.55 5.60 10.46
C ARG A 26 -19.52 5.18 11.58
N GLN A 27 -20.23 4.07 11.42
CA GLN A 27 -21.03 3.47 12.50
C GLN A 27 -20.17 2.64 13.46
N LEU A 28 -18.94 2.28 13.08
CA LEU A 28 -18.01 1.63 13.98
C LEU A 28 -17.46 2.64 14.99
N LYS A 29 -17.26 2.22 16.24
CA LYS A 29 -16.78 3.10 17.30
C LYS A 29 -15.34 3.51 17.02
N GLY A 30 -15.06 4.82 17.06
CA GLY A 30 -13.71 5.36 16.94
C GLY A 30 -13.14 5.40 15.52
N THR A 31 -13.96 5.15 14.49
CA THR A 31 -13.53 5.16 13.10
C THR A 31 -14.06 6.37 12.35
N THR A 32 -13.42 6.67 11.23
CA THR A 32 -13.89 7.67 10.26
C THR A 32 -13.42 7.28 8.87
N LEU A 33 -14.17 7.68 7.85
CA LEU A 33 -13.84 7.47 6.44
C LEU A 33 -14.45 8.57 5.58
N TYR A 34 -13.85 8.85 4.44
CA TYR A 34 -14.42 9.69 3.39
C TYR A 34 -14.17 9.06 2.02
N GLY A 35 -15.03 9.35 1.04
CA GLY A 35 -14.62 9.27 -0.35
C GLY A 35 -13.65 10.42 -0.62
N SER A 36 -12.48 10.16 -1.23
CA SER A 36 -11.48 11.21 -1.44
C SER A 36 -10.94 11.29 -2.85
N ARG A 37 -10.72 12.52 -3.34
CA ARG A 37 -9.97 12.82 -4.57
C ARG A 37 -8.85 13.79 -4.28
N THR A 38 -7.65 13.51 -4.78
CA THR A 38 -6.53 14.45 -4.70
C THR A 38 -6.07 14.83 -6.10
N LEU A 39 -6.04 16.13 -6.39
CA LEU A 39 -5.51 16.66 -7.63
C LEU A 39 -4.05 17.04 -7.44
N PHE A 40 -3.22 16.63 -8.39
CA PHE A 40 -1.80 16.99 -8.47
C PHE A 40 -1.51 17.75 -9.75
N PHE A 41 -0.65 18.76 -9.64
CA PHE A 41 -0.12 19.50 -10.78
C PHE A 41 1.35 19.12 -11.00
N LEU A 42 1.70 18.77 -12.24
CA LEU A 42 3.07 18.56 -12.68
C LEU A 42 3.74 19.91 -12.93
N THR A 43 4.65 20.29 -12.04
CA THR A 43 5.37 21.55 -12.13
C THR A 43 6.46 21.50 -13.21
N PRO A 44 6.93 22.67 -13.69
CA PRO A 44 7.99 22.74 -14.70
C PRO A 44 9.31 22.06 -14.31
N ASP A 45 9.56 21.86 -13.01
CA ASP A 45 10.72 21.14 -12.47
C ASP A 45 10.55 19.61 -12.46
N GLY A 46 9.42 19.09 -12.97
CA GLY A 46 9.13 17.66 -13.06
C GLY A 46 8.55 17.04 -11.80
N THR A 47 8.19 17.83 -10.77
CA THR A 47 7.60 17.30 -9.54
C THR A 47 6.06 17.36 -9.53
N LEU A 48 5.40 16.42 -8.85
CA LEU A 48 3.95 16.46 -8.61
C LEU A 48 3.66 17.21 -7.31
N ARG A 49 2.84 18.25 -7.40
CA ARG A 49 2.38 19.01 -6.22
C ARG A 49 0.89 18.83 -5.99
N PRO A 50 0.42 18.44 -4.80
CA PRO A 50 -1.00 18.39 -4.51
C PRO A 50 -1.57 19.81 -4.49
N VAL A 51 -2.63 20.04 -5.27
CA VAL A 51 -3.26 21.36 -5.44
C VAL A 51 -4.67 21.43 -4.85
N ALA A 52 -5.34 20.29 -4.69
CA ALA A 52 -6.64 20.21 -4.03
C ALA A 52 -6.90 18.79 -3.49
N ILE A 53 -7.62 18.70 -2.38
CA ILE A 53 -8.17 17.45 -1.83
C ILE A 53 -9.66 17.65 -1.61
N GLU A 54 -10.47 16.81 -2.23
CA GLU A 54 -11.89 16.68 -1.93
C GLU A 54 -12.10 15.55 -0.92
N LEU A 55 -12.84 15.82 0.16
CA LEU A 55 -13.36 14.80 1.06
C LEU A 55 -14.89 14.80 0.99
N THR A 56 -15.48 13.63 0.83
CA THR A 56 -16.92 13.45 0.63
C THR A 56 -17.50 12.46 1.64
N ARG A 57 -18.64 12.82 2.22
CA ARG A 57 -19.53 11.93 2.96
C ARG A 57 -20.85 11.80 2.20
N PRO A 58 -21.39 10.59 2.01
CA PRO A 58 -22.68 10.39 1.37
C PRO A 58 -23.80 10.96 2.25
N LEU A 59 -25.03 10.92 1.73
CA LEU A 59 -26.22 11.15 2.54
C LEU A 59 -26.28 10.08 3.65
N MET A 60 -26.26 10.53 4.91
CA MET A 60 -26.27 9.65 6.08
C MET A 60 -26.84 10.38 7.30
N ASP A 61 -27.47 9.64 8.22
CA ASP A 61 -28.04 10.16 9.47
C ASP A 61 -29.00 11.35 9.28
N GLY A 62 -29.79 11.34 8.20
CA GLY A 62 -30.70 12.42 7.83
C GLY A 62 -30.01 13.71 7.38
N LYS A 63 -28.67 13.72 7.23
CA LYS A 63 -27.89 14.86 6.74
C LYS A 63 -27.67 14.76 5.23
N PRO A 64 -27.69 15.89 4.51
CA PRO A 64 -27.36 15.91 3.09
C PRO A 64 -25.92 15.47 2.87
N GLN A 65 -25.60 15.09 1.63
CA GLN A 65 -24.22 14.81 1.22
C GLN A 65 -23.35 16.01 1.60
N TRP A 66 -22.26 15.73 2.32
CA TRP A 66 -21.26 16.74 2.65
C TRP A 66 -20.05 16.52 1.76
N ARG A 67 -19.57 17.60 1.14
CA ARG A 67 -18.33 17.61 0.37
C ARG A 67 -17.59 18.89 0.67
N GLU A 68 -16.29 18.78 0.85
CA GLU A 68 -15.44 19.94 1.07
C GLU A 68 -14.13 19.78 0.31
N VAL A 69 -13.68 20.89 -0.28
CA VAL A 69 -12.42 20.97 -1.03
C VAL A 69 -11.44 21.77 -0.21
N PHE A 70 -10.34 21.13 0.15
CA PHE A 70 -9.21 21.72 0.83
C PHE A 70 -8.12 22.05 -0.18
N THR A 71 -7.53 23.22 -0.07
CA THR A 71 -6.42 23.67 -0.91
C THR A 71 -5.25 24.15 -0.06
N PRO A 72 -4.01 24.12 -0.59
CA PRO A 72 -2.89 24.77 0.07
C PRO A 72 -3.17 26.25 0.32
N THR A 73 -2.90 26.71 1.54
CA THR A 73 -3.13 28.11 1.96
C THR A 73 -2.07 28.53 2.97
N SER A 74 -1.94 29.84 3.20
CA SER A 74 -0.99 30.45 4.13
C SER A 74 -1.62 30.87 5.47
N HIS A 75 -2.96 30.85 5.58
CA HIS A 75 -3.63 31.17 6.84
C HIS A 75 -3.67 29.96 7.79
N ALA A 76 -3.38 30.18 9.07
CA ALA A 76 -3.09 29.15 10.08
C ALA A 76 -4.14 28.03 10.15
N THR A 77 -5.43 28.36 10.29
CA THR A 77 -6.52 27.36 10.34
C THR A 77 -6.56 26.52 9.06
N GLY A 78 -6.42 27.17 7.92
CA GLY A 78 -6.42 26.48 6.62
C GLY A 78 -5.19 25.58 6.43
N CYS A 79 -4.03 25.95 6.96
CA CYS A 79 -2.84 25.09 6.97
C CYS A 79 -3.09 23.78 7.73
N TRP A 80 -3.76 23.86 8.88
CA TRP A 80 -4.11 22.68 9.68
C TRP A 80 -5.17 21.82 8.99
N LEU A 81 -6.23 22.43 8.45
CA LEU A 81 -7.24 21.71 7.67
C LEU A 81 -6.63 21.01 6.44
N TRP A 82 -5.69 21.66 5.75
CA TRP A 82 -4.94 21.06 4.66
C TRP A 82 -4.07 19.87 5.11
N ARG A 83 -3.41 19.97 6.27
CA ARG A 83 -2.66 18.85 6.86
C ARG A 83 -3.57 17.68 7.21
N LEU A 84 -4.73 17.93 7.81
CA LEU A 84 -5.72 16.90 8.14
C LEU A 84 -6.32 16.24 6.90
N ALA A 85 -6.62 17.02 5.85
CA ALA A 85 -7.10 16.49 4.59
C ALA A 85 -6.08 15.53 3.95
N LYS A 86 -4.78 15.90 3.98
CA LYS A 86 -3.71 15.00 3.55
C LYS A 86 -3.60 13.75 4.42
N ALA A 87 -3.74 13.87 5.74
CA ALA A 87 -3.70 12.71 6.63
C ALA A 87 -4.83 11.71 6.32
N HIS A 88 -6.04 12.19 6.03
CA HIS A 88 -7.14 11.34 5.57
C HIS A 88 -6.83 10.66 4.24
N VAL A 89 -6.31 11.40 3.26
CA VAL A 89 -5.91 10.81 1.97
C VAL A 89 -4.82 9.76 2.14
N LEU A 90 -3.84 9.98 3.01
CA LEU A 90 -2.78 9.00 3.30
C LEU A 90 -3.32 7.75 4.01
N ALA A 91 -4.30 7.90 4.90
CA ALA A 91 -4.97 6.77 5.51
C ALA A 91 -5.78 5.95 4.48
N HIS A 92 -6.48 6.63 3.56
CA HIS A 92 -7.18 5.98 2.45
C HIS A 92 -6.21 5.27 1.50
N ASP A 93 -5.12 5.94 1.11
CA ASP A 93 -4.07 5.39 0.27
C ASP A 93 -3.44 4.16 0.91
N SER A 94 -3.13 4.21 2.21
CA SER A 94 -2.59 3.07 2.96
C SER A 94 -3.56 1.89 2.99
N GLY A 95 -4.86 2.15 3.20
CA GLY A 95 -5.89 1.10 3.18
C GLY A 95 -6.06 0.48 1.80
N VAL A 96 -6.19 1.29 0.75
CA VAL A 96 -6.31 0.80 -0.63
C VAL A 96 -5.04 0.09 -1.05
N HIS A 97 -3.88 0.60 -0.68
CA HIS A 97 -2.60 -0.04 -0.92
C HIS A 97 -2.54 -1.44 -0.29
N GLN A 98 -2.79 -1.55 1.01
CA GLN A 98 -2.71 -2.85 1.68
C GLN A 98 -3.75 -3.84 1.17
N LEU A 99 -5.00 -3.40 0.98
CA LEU A 99 -6.12 -4.28 0.66
C LEU A 99 -6.23 -4.60 -0.84
N VAL A 100 -5.85 -3.66 -1.70
CA VAL A 100 -6.05 -3.76 -3.15
C VAL A 100 -4.73 -3.97 -3.87
N SER A 101 -3.79 -3.03 -3.75
CA SER A 101 -2.52 -3.12 -4.49
C SER A 101 -1.65 -4.27 -4.02
N HIS A 102 -1.56 -4.48 -2.71
CA HIS A 102 -0.76 -5.53 -2.10
C HIS A 102 -1.57 -6.83 -2.02
N TRP A 103 -2.51 -6.94 -1.07
CA TRP A 103 -3.23 -8.18 -0.81
C TRP A 103 -3.98 -8.73 -2.03
N LEU A 104 -4.88 -7.96 -2.64
CA LEU A 104 -5.68 -8.46 -3.75
C LEU A 104 -4.83 -8.75 -5.00
N ARG A 105 -4.16 -7.72 -5.54
CA ARG A 105 -3.53 -7.81 -6.87
C ARG A 105 -2.30 -8.70 -6.91
N THR A 106 -1.66 -8.96 -5.78
CA THR A 106 -0.49 -9.85 -5.71
C THR A 106 -0.86 -11.18 -5.04
N HIS A 107 -1.11 -11.20 -3.73
CA HIS A 107 -1.36 -12.44 -2.98
C HIS A 107 -2.57 -13.21 -3.50
N CYS A 108 -3.76 -12.58 -3.51
CA CYS A 108 -5.00 -13.27 -3.86
C CYS A 108 -5.05 -13.67 -5.33
N CYS A 109 -4.70 -12.76 -6.24
CA CYS A 109 -4.79 -13.05 -7.66
C CYS A 109 -3.71 -14.03 -8.14
N THR A 110 -2.62 -14.23 -7.39
CA THR A 110 -1.59 -15.23 -7.76
C THR A 110 -1.97 -16.65 -7.35
N GLU A 111 -2.61 -16.85 -6.19
CA GLU A 111 -2.89 -18.19 -5.64
C GLU A 111 -3.64 -19.13 -6.62
N PRO A 112 -4.64 -18.66 -7.41
CA PRO A 112 -5.28 -19.46 -8.44
C PRO A 112 -4.33 -19.98 -9.53
N TYR A 113 -3.33 -19.20 -9.93
CA TYR A 113 -2.32 -19.62 -10.93
C TYR A 113 -1.51 -20.81 -10.42
N ILE A 114 -1.16 -20.78 -9.14
CA ILE A 114 -0.36 -21.80 -8.46
C ILE A 114 -1.15 -23.11 -8.39
N ILE A 115 -2.41 -23.02 -7.94
CA ILE A 115 -3.29 -24.18 -7.80
C ILE A 115 -3.50 -24.84 -9.16
N ALA A 116 -3.85 -24.06 -10.19
CA ALA A 116 -4.05 -24.59 -11.54
C ALA A 116 -2.75 -25.18 -12.12
N ALA A 117 -1.60 -24.52 -11.94
CA ALA A 117 -0.32 -25.02 -12.45
C ALA A 117 0.05 -26.38 -11.84
N ASN A 118 -0.16 -26.56 -10.53
CA ASN A 118 0.09 -27.85 -9.87
C ASN A 118 -0.91 -28.95 -10.25
N ARG A 119 -2.11 -28.57 -10.71
CA ARG A 119 -3.18 -29.51 -11.10
C ARG A 119 -3.10 -29.93 -12.57
N GLN A 120 -2.65 -29.02 -13.44
CA GLN A 120 -2.76 -29.19 -14.89
C GLN A 120 -1.41 -29.34 -15.60
N LEU A 121 -0.31 -28.84 -15.03
CA LEU A 121 1.01 -28.94 -15.65
C LEU A 121 1.86 -29.97 -14.91
N SER A 122 2.43 -30.91 -15.65
CA SER A 122 3.43 -31.84 -15.12
C SER A 122 4.64 -31.08 -14.54
N ALA A 123 5.28 -31.63 -13.50
CA ALA A 123 6.54 -31.09 -12.99
C ALA A 123 7.66 -31.05 -14.06
N MET A 124 7.52 -31.84 -15.13
CA MET A 124 8.43 -31.81 -16.28
C MET A 124 8.09 -30.74 -17.32
N HIS A 125 6.87 -30.20 -17.31
CA HIS A 125 6.36 -29.26 -18.29
C HIS A 125 7.22 -27.98 -18.31
N PRO A 126 7.64 -27.46 -19.49
CA PRO A 126 8.53 -26.31 -19.58
C PRO A 126 7.93 -25.07 -18.91
N ILE A 127 6.64 -24.82 -19.10
CA ILE A 127 5.94 -23.70 -18.46
C ILE A 127 5.83 -23.87 -16.93
N TYR A 128 5.66 -25.10 -16.43
CA TYR A 128 5.70 -25.35 -14.98
C TYR A 128 7.08 -25.00 -14.42
N LYS A 129 8.17 -25.46 -15.07
CA LYS A 129 9.54 -25.16 -14.64
C LYS A 129 9.85 -23.66 -14.66
N LEU A 130 9.32 -22.94 -15.64
CA LEU A 130 9.46 -21.48 -15.72
C LEU A 130 8.74 -20.77 -14.57
N LEU A 131 7.50 -21.17 -14.27
CA LEU A 131 6.66 -20.51 -13.26
C LEU A 131 6.95 -20.93 -11.82
N HIS A 132 7.40 -22.17 -11.60
CA HIS A 132 7.54 -22.76 -10.26
C HIS A 132 8.39 -21.91 -9.28
N PRO A 133 9.53 -21.30 -9.66
CA PRO A 133 10.27 -20.40 -8.77
C PRO A 133 9.48 -19.17 -8.31
N HIS A 134 8.53 -18.70 -9.13
CA HIS A 134 7.69 -17.53 -8.87
C HIS A 134 6.51 -17.81 -7.94
N PHE A 135 6.23 -19.07 -7.66
CA PHE A 135 5.13 -19.51 -6.81
C PHE A 135 5.56 -19.90 -5.39
N ARG A 136 6.86 -19.81 -5.11
CA ARG A 136 7.45 -20.26 -3.85
C ARG A 136 6.84 -19.49 -2.67
N TYR A 137 6.36 -20.24 -1.67
CA TYR A 137 5.77 -19.76 -0.41
C TYR A 137 4.47 -18.97 -0.49
N THR A 138 4.02 -18.52 -1.67
CA THR A 138 2.77 -17.73 -1.81
C THR A 138 1.55 -18.40 -1.15
N MET A 139 1.35 -19.72 -1.34
CA MET A 139 0.22 -20.42 -0.71
C MET A 139 0.34 -20.52 0.81
N GLU A 140 1.56 -20.69 1.32
CA GLU A 140 1.83 -20.78 2.76
C GLU A 140 1.59 -19.44 3.44
N ILE A 141 2.13 -18.35 2.88
CA ILE A 141 1.92 -17.01 3.43
C ILE A 141 0.47 -16.57 3.30
N ASN A 142 -0.24 -16.91 2.22
CA ASN A 142 -1.67 -16.63 2.10
C ASN A 142 -2.49 -17.42 3.13
N ALA A 143 -2.12 -18.67 3.44
CA ALA A 143 -2.78 -19.45 4.49
C ALA A 143 -2.55 -18.82 5.88
N LEU A 144 -1.33 -18.36 6.18
CA LEU A 144 -1.04 -17.62 7.41
C LEU A 144 -1.79 -16.28 7.48
N ALA A 145 -1.85 -15.55 6.37
CA ALA A 145 -2.61 -14.31 6.29
C ALA A 145 -4.10 -14.54 6.58
N ARG A 146 -4.69 -15.61 6.01
CA ARG A 146 -6.06 -16.04 6.34
C ARG A 146 -6.26 -16.39 7.81
N GLY A 147 -5.23 -16.90 8.49
CA GLY A 147 -5.30 -17.30 9.89
C GLY A 147 -5.10 -16.16 10.91
N TYR A 148 -4.31 -15.14 10.56
CA TYR A 148 -3.86 -14.13 11.53
C TYR A 148 -3.94 -12.66 11.06
N LEU A 149 -3.89 -12.41 9.75
CA LEU A 149 -3.80 -11.05 9.20
C LEU A 149 -5.18 -10.51 8.82
N ILE A 150 -5.90 -11.28 8.00
CA ILE A 150 -7.16 -10.86 7.36
C ILE A 150 -8.40 -11.58 7.91
N ASN A 151 -8.25 -12.39 8.96
CA ASN A 151 -9.38 -12.97 9.67
C ASN A 151 -10.17 -11.89 10.43
N ALA A 152 -11.40 -12.24 10.81
CA ALA A 152 -12.19 -11.41 11.72
C ALA A 152 -11.40 -11.13 12.99
N ASP A 153 -11.41 -9.87 13.43
CA ASP A 153 -10.62 -9.35 14.55
C ASP A 153 -9.09 -9.50 14.39
N GLY A 154 -8.62 -9.81 13.18
CA GLY A 154 -7.20 -9.88 12.83
C GLY A 154 -6.55 -8.52 12.68
N VAL A 155 -5.25 -8.52 12.37
CA VAL A 155 -4.42 -7.31 12.34
C VAL A 155 -5.00 -6.25 11.38
N ILE A 156 -5.46 -6.64 10.19
CA ILE A 156 -6.02 -5.68 9.21
C ILE A 156 -7.28 -5.01 9.75
N GLU A 157 -8.22 -5.77 10.33
CA GLU A 157 -9.45 -5.20 10.86
C GLU A 157 -9.19 -4.29 12.07
N SER A 158 -8.17 -4.57 12.86
CA SER A 158 -7.80 -3.76 14.02
C SER A 158 -7.05 -2.46 13.69
N CYS A 159 -6.34 -2.41 12.55
CA CYS A 159 -5.38 -1.35 12.25
C CYS A 159 -5.83 -0.42 11.10
N PHE A 160 -6.76 -0.84 10.24
CA PHE A 160 -7.19 -0.07 9.08
C PHE A 160 -8.63 0.44 9.21
N SER A 161 -8.86 1.67 8.74
CA SER A 161 -10.15 2.36 8.88
C SER A 161 -11.39 1.57 8.44
N PRO A 162 -11.35 0.74 7.37
CA PRO A 162 -12.53 -0.06 6.99
C PRO A 162 -12.95 -1.11 8.03
N GLY A 163 -12.07 -1.50 8.95
CA GLY A 163 -12.35 -2.48 10.00
C GLY A 163 -12.84 -3.81 9.43
N LYS A 164 -13.95 -4.33 9.96
CA LYS A 164 -14.62 -5.55 9.46
C LYS A 164 -15.07 -5.53 7.99
N TYR A 165 -15.06 -4.37 7.35
CA TYR A 165 -15.39 -4.23 5.92
C TYR A 165 -14.16 -4.27 5.01
N SER A 166 -12.97 -4.52 5.55
CA SER A 166 -11.70 -4.48 4.82
C SER A 166 -11.63 -5.51 3.70
N ILE A 167 -11.99 -6.77 3.96
CA ILE A 167 -11.93 -7.82 2.94
C ILE A 167 -13.08 -7.72 1.94
N GLU A 168 -14.25 -7.22 2.37
CA GLU A 168 -15.34 -6.85 1.45
C GLU A 168 -14.87 -5.77 0.46
N LEU A 169 -14.12 -4.77 0.93
CA LEU A 169 -13.57 -3.71 0.07
C LEU A 169 -12.63 -4.28 -0.99
N SER A 170 -11.75 -5.23 -0.64
CA SER A 170 -10.92 -5.94 -1.60
C SER A 170 -11.75 -6.70 -2.65
N SER A 171 -12.84 -7.34 -2.24
CA SER A 171 -13.75 -8.05 -3.16
C SER A 171 -14.43 -7.09 -4.15
N VAL A 172 -14.93 -5.93 -3.67
CA VAL A 172 -15.50 -4.90 -4.55
C VAL A 172 -14.44 -4.31 -5.49
N ALA A 173 -13.21 -4.10 -5.01
CA ALA A 173 -12.11 -3.64 -5.85
C ALA A 173 -11.73 -4.68 -6.92
N TYR A 174 -11.81 -5.98 -6.60
CA TYR A 174 -11.64 -7.05 -7.58
C TYR A 174 -12.69 -6.95 -8.68
N ASP A 175 -13.96 -6.76 -8.32
CA ASP A 175 -15.05 -6.58 -9.28
C ASP A 175 -14.86 -5.36 -10.18
N GLN A 176 -14.55 -4.20 -9.60
CA GLN A 176 -14.55 -2.94 -10.35
C GLN A 176 -13.25 -2.66 -11.09
N LEU A 177 -12.10 -3.10 -10.56
CA LEU A 177 -10.79 -2.57 -10.96
C LEU A 177 -9.82 -3.62 -11.49
N TRP A 178 -10.05 -4.91 -11.25
CA TRP A 178 -9.12 -5.95 -11.68
C TRP A 178 -9.45 -6.46 -13.09
N GLN A 179 -8.43 -6.41 -13.95
CA GLN A 179 -8.37 -7.05 -15.27
C GLN A 179 -6.95 -7.56 -15.49
N PHE A 180 -6.80 -8.76 -16.05
CA PHE A 180 -5.52 -9.46 -16.13
C PHE A 180 -4.46 -8.68 -16.94
N ASP A 181 -4.84 -8.17 -18.11
CA ASP A 181 -3.99 -7.43 -19.03
C ASP A 181 -3.50 -6.07 -18.51
N LEU A 182 -4.17 -5.51 -17.50
CA LEU A 182 -3.81 -4.23 -16.87
C LEU A 182 -2.86 -4.37 -15.66
N GLN A 183 -2.44 -5.58 -15.29
CA GLN A 183 -1.57 -5.78 -14.11
C GLN A 183 -0.10 -5.43 -14.36
N ALA A 184 0.30 -5.23 -15.62
CA ALA A 184 1.67 -4.93 -16.02
C ALA A 184 1.98 -3.41 -15.94
N LEU A 185 3.00 -2.99 -15.16
CA LEU A 185 3.54 -1.62 -15.02
C LEU A 185 5.09 -1.64 -14.88
N PRO A 186 5.87 -0.56 -15.05
CA PRO A 186 6.16 0.20 -16.29
C PRO A 186 7.11 -0.54 -17.27
N ASN A 187 7.32 0.05 -18.46
CA ASN A 187 7.97 -0.59 -19.62
C ASN A 187 9.38 -1.13 -19.35
N ASP A 188 10.20 -0.51 -18.52
CA ASP A 188 11.64 -0.77 -18.54
C ASP A 188 12.00 -2.15 -17.96
N LEU A 189 11.48 -2.49 -16.77
CA LEU A 189 11.71 -3.80 -16.13
C LEU A 189 10.86 -4.90 -16.77
N ILE A 190 9.66 -4.55 -17.25
CA ILE A 190 8.83 -5.46 -18.04
C ILE A 190 9.53 -5.84 -19.34
N ASN A 191 10.24 -4.94 -20.00
CA ASN A 191 10.91 -5.24 -21.27
C ASN A 191 11.99 -6.31 -21.10
N SER A 192 12.85 -6.21 -20.07
CA SER A 192 13.86 -7.24 -19.81
C SER A 192 13.26 -8.57 -19.38
N LEU A 193 12.18 -8.56 -18.57
CA LEU A 193 11.44 -9.77 -18.22
C LEU A 193 10.77 -10.40 -19.45
N LYS A 194 10.16 -9.57 -20.30
CA LYS A 194 9.50 -9.99 -21.53
C LYS A 194 10.50 -10.57 -22.51
N GLU A 195 11.68 -9.99 -22.64
CA GLU A 195 12.77 -10.52 -23.47
C GLU A 195 13.17 -11.93 -23.00
N TRP A 196 13.45 -12.10 -21.71
CA TRP A 196 13.76 -13.41 -21.13
C TRP A 196 12.63 -14.44 -21.35
N VAL A 197 11.38 -14.05 -21.08
CA VAL A 197 10.21 -14.93 -21.28
C VAL A 197 10.04 -15.27 -22.76
N THR A 198 10.28 -14.31 -23.66
CA THR A 198 10.22 -14.52 -25.11
C THR A 198 11.24 -15.56 -25.55
N ASP A 199 12.50 -15.42 -25.13
CA ASP A 199 13.57 -16.37 -25.46
C ASP A 199 13.25 -17.77 -24.94
N TYR A 200 12.76 -17.88 -23.70
CA TYR A 200 12.39 -19.16 -23.10
C TYR A 200 11.21 -19.80 -23.82
N VAL A 201 10.12 -19.06 -24.06
CA VAL A 201 8.92 -19.58 -24.72
C VAL A 201 9.24 -20.01 -26.15
N ASN A 202 9.96 -19.20 -26.92
CA ASN A 202 10.31 -19.50 -28.31
C ASN A 202 11.24 -20.72 -28.45
N HIS A 203 11.98 -21.09 -27.38
CA HIS A 203 12.77 -22.32 -27.38
C HIS A 203 11.88 -23.58 -27.46
N TYR A 204 10.76 -23.61 -26.71
CA TYR A 204 9.85 -24.76 -26.62
C TYR A 204 8.67 -24.68 -27.59
N TYR A 205 8.15 -23.48 -27.85
CA TYR A 205 7.01 -23.22 -28.72
C TYR A 205 7.46 -22.36 -29.90
N LYS A 206 7.98 -23.01 -30.95
CA LYS A 206 8.50 -22.34 -32.15
C LYS A 206 7.43 -21.73 -33.03
N ASP A 207 6.19 -22.20 -32.90
CA ASP A 207 5.04 -21.69 -33.61
C ASP A 207 3.75 -21.92 -32.81
N SER A 208 2.71 -21.16 -33.13
CA SER A 208 1.44 -21.14 -32.41
C SER A 208 0.69 -22.49 -32.41
N SER A 209 0.97 -23.41 -33.35
CA SER A 209 0.31 -24.73 -33.36
C SER A 209 0.75 -25.60 -32.18
N LEU A 210 1.99 -25.44 -31.70
CA LEU A 210 2.49 -26.11 -30.51
C LEU A 210 1.79 -25.61 -29.25
N VAL A 211 1.44 -24.32 -29.18
CA VAL A 211 0.65 -23.75 -28.07
C VAL A 211 -0.78 -24.32 -28.08
N GLN A 212 -1.40 -24.40 -29.25
CA GLN A 212 -2.79 -24.87 -29.39
C GLN A 212 -2.95 -26.37 -29.15
N SER A 213 -1.93 -27.17 -29.49
CA SER A 213 -1.97 -28.64 -29.34
C SER A 213 -1.54 -29.12 -27.94
N ASP A 214 -0.98 -28.25 -27.11
CA ASP A 214 -0.55 -28.57 -25.76
C ASP A 214 -1.73 -28.66 -24.79
N GLN A 215 -2.17 -29.89 -24.50
CA GLN A 215 -3.36 -30.14 -23.69
C GLN A 215 -3.19 -29.72 -22.22
N GLU A 216 -1.98 -29.88 -21.65
CA GLU A 216 -1.69 -29.46 -20.27
C GLU A 216 -1.78 -27.93 -20.16
N LEU A 217 -1.16 -27.22 -21.11
CA LEU A 217 -1.16 -25.77 -21.16
C LEU A 217 -2.55 -25.17 -21.36
N GLN A 218 -3.33 -25.75 -22.29
CA GLN A 218 -4.71 -25.32 -22.54
C GLN A 218 -5.61 -25.58 -21.33
N ALA A 219 -5.48 -26.74 -20.69
CA ALA A 219 -6.25 -27.08 -19.48
C ALA A 219 -5.88 -26.15 -18.31
N TRP A 220 -4.59 -25.85 -18.13
CA TRP A 220 -4.10 -24.92 -17.12
C TRP A 220 -4.75 -23.54 -17.26
N TRP A 221 -4.66 -22.93 -18.44
CA TRP A 221 -5.19 -21.58 -18.64
C TRP A 221 -6.71 -21.54 -18.57
N ALA A 222 -7.39 -22.58 -19.07
CA ALA A 222 -8.82 -22.73 -18.94
C ALA A 222 -9.26 -22.83 -17.46
N GLU A 223 -8.53 -23.58 -16.62
CA GLU A 223 -8.84 -23.67 -15.18
C GLU A 223 -8.56 -22.35 -14.46
N VAL A 224 -7.46 -21.66 -14.76
CA VAL A 224 -7.16 -20.33 -14.23
C VAL A 224 -8.33 -19.36 -14.47
N ARG A 225 -8.81 -19.28 -15.71
CA ARG A 225 -9.90 -18.37 -16.08
C ARG A 225 -11.26 -18.79 -15.54
N ASN A 226 -11.63 -20.06 -15.70
CA ASN A 226 -13.00 -20.51 -15.48
C ASN A 226 -13.28 -20.99 -14.06
N VAL A 227 -12.24 -21.37 -13.30
CA VAL A 227 -12.35 -21.84 -11.92
C VAL A 227 -11.62 -20.90 -10.98
N GLY A 228 -10.32 -20.67 -11.21
CA GLY A 228 -9.47 -19.87 -10.34
C GLY A 228 -9.95 -18.43 -10.20
N HIS A 229 -10.25 -17.79 -11.32
CA HIS A 229 -10.87 -16.47 -11.43
C HIS A 229 -12.29 -16.57 -12.01
N GLY A 230 -13.04 -17.61 -11.64
CA GLY A 230 -14.32 -17.95 -12.24
C GLY A 230 -15.35 -16.83 -12.24
N ASP A 231 -15.36 -15.98 -11.22
CA ASP A 231 -16.24 -14.80 -11.11
C ASP A 231 -15.94 -13.74 -12.18
N LYS A 232 -14.74 -13.78 -12.77
CA LYS A 232 -14.26 -12.88 -13.83
C LYS A 232 -14.05 -13.58 -15.16
N ARG A 233 -14.50 -14.82 -15.34
CA ARG A 233 -14.27 -15.57 -16.59
C ARG A 233 -14.77 -14.84 -17.85
N ASP A 234 -15.80 -14.01 -17.70
CA ASP A 234 -16.43 -13.27 -18.80
C ASP A 234 -15.94 -11.80 -18.89
N ALA A 235 -15.01 -11.39 -18.03
CA ALA A 235 -14.43 -10.05 -18.06
C ALA A 235 -13.58 -9.82 -19.32
N ALA A 236 -13.45 -8.56 -19.74
CA ALA A 236 -12.49 -8.19 -20.78
C ALA A 236 -11.04 -8.39 -20.29
N GLY A 237 -10.11 -8.53 -21.24
CA GLY A 237 -8.68 -8.57 -20.94
C GLY A 237 -8.10 -9.96 -20.68
N TRP A 238 -8.85 -11.05 -20.90
CA TRP A 238 -8.30 -12.42 -20.90
C TRP A 238 -7.67 -12.76 -22.26
N PRO A 239 -6.35 -13.06 -22.32
CA PRO A 239 -5.75 -13.67 -23.51
C PRO A 239 -6.37 -15.03 -23.84
N GLU A 240 -6.45 -15.36 -25.13
CA GLU A 240 -7.07 -16.62 -25.58
C GLU A 240 -6.13 -17.83 -25.53
N LEU A 241 -4.82 -17.62 -25.32
CA LEU A 241 -3.78 -18.65 -25.37
C LEU A 241 -3.81 -19.46 -26.67
N LYS A 242 -3.85 -18.77 -27.82
CA LYS A 242 -3.81 -19.41 -29.15
C LYS A 242 -2.47 -19.22 -29.85
N THR A 243 -1.70 -18.22 -29.43
CA THR A 243 -0.44 -17.84 -30.06
C THR A 243 0.72 -17.88 -29.07
N THR A 244 1.94 -17.92 -29.59
CA THR A 244 3.16 -17.74 -28.79
C THR A 244 3.16 -16.39 -28.09
N ASP A 245 2.65 -15.34 -28.73
CA ASP A 245 2.54 -13.99 -28.15
C ASP A 245 1.55 -13.95 -26.97
N ASP A 246 0.42 -14.66 -27.06
CA ASP A 246 -0.51 -14.80 -25.94
C ASP A 246 0.18 -15.45 -24.74
N LEU A 247 0.91 -16.56 -24.98
CA LEU A 247 1.64 -17.26 -23.94
C LEU A 247 2.72 -16.37 -23.31
N ILE A 248 3.50 -15.64 -24.12
CA ILE A 248 4.50 -14.69 -23.64
C ILE A 248 3.84 -13.61 -22.78
N GLN A 249 2.72 -13.04 -23.21
CA GLN A 249 2.00 -12.02 -22.44
C GLN A 249 1.49 -12.55 -21.10
N ILE A 250 0.88 -13.73 -21.10
CA ILE A 250 0.37 -14.38 -19.88
C ILE A 250 1.51 -14.60 -18.89
N ILE A 251 2.59 -15.25 -19.34
CA ILE A 251 3.71 -15.60 -18.46
C ILE A 251 4.43 -14.34 -17.98
N THR A 252 4.67 -13.36 -18.85
CA THR A 252 5.30 -12.09 -18.45
C THR A 252 4.47 -11.38 -17.38
N THR A 253 3.13 -11.39 -17.51
CA THR A 253 2.24 -10.77 -16.54
C THR A 253 2.29 -11.48 -15.19
N ILE A 254 2.24 -12.82 -15.17
CA ILE A 254 2.33 -13.61 -13.93
C ILE A 254 3.70 -13.40 -13.25
N VAL A 255 4.80 -13.48 -14.02
CA VAL A 255 6.16 -13.26 -13.50
C VAL A 255 6.31 -11.84 -12.94
N TRP A 256 5.76 -10.84 -13.63
CA TRP A 256 5.76 -9.45 -13.14
C TRP A 256 5.00 -9.30 -11.82
N VAL A 257 3.78 -9.83 -11.73
CA VAL A 257 2.92 -9.69 -10.54
C VAL A 257 3.58 -10.32 -9.31
N THR A 258 4.15 -11.51 -9.49
CA THR A 258 4.80 -12.28 -8.42
C THR A 258 6.16 -11.74 -7.97
N SER A 259 6.76 -10.82 -8.75
CA SER A 259 8.08 -10.26 -8.46
C SER A 259 8.04 -8.73 -8.34
N GLY A 260 8.17 -8.01 -9.46
CA GLY A 260 8.29 -6.56 -9.49
C GLY A 260 7.08 -5.82 -8.93
N HIS A 261 5.86 -6.29 -9.21
CA HIS A 261 4.65 -5.64 -8.68
C HIS A 261 4.55 -5.80 -7.16
N HIS A 262 4.76 -7.02 -6.64
CA HIS A 262 4.78 -7.29 -5.21
C HIS A 262 5.88 -6.51 -4.49
N ALA A 263 7.10 -6.54 -5.03
CA ALA A 263 8.22 -5.79 -4.47
C ALA A 263 7.94 -4.27 -4.39
N ALA A 264 7.30 -3.71 -5.43
CA ALA A 264 6.91 -2.30 -5.45
C ALA A 264 5.80 -1.95 -4.45
N CYS A 265 5.08 -2.94 -3.93
CA CYS A 265 4.09 -2.76 -2.87
C CYS A 265 4.72 -2.73 -1.47
N PHE A 266 6.00 -3.05 -1.29
CA PHE A 266 6.62 -2.84 0.02
C PHE A 266 7.13 -1.41 0.17
N PRO A 267 6.83 -0.74 1.30
CA PRO A 267 7.52 0.49 1.61
C PRO A 267 9.00 0.18 1.76
N SER A 268 9.85 1.03 1.18
CA SER A 268 11.27 1.00 1.56
C SER A 268 11.43 1.19 3.04
N GLN A 269 12.54 0.71 3.59
CA GLN A 269 12.92 1.06 4.95
C GLN A 269 12.87 2.56 5.21
N MET A 270 13.27 3.37 4.24
CA MET A 270 13.18 4.83 4.36
C MET A 270 11.74 5.31 4.46
N GLN A 271 10.82 4.77 3.64
CA GLN A 271 9.41 5.13 3.67
C GLN A 271 8.77 4.64 4.97
N ALA A 272 9.02 3.41 5.39
CA ALA A 272 8.55 2.88 6.67
C ALA A 272 9.11 3.70 7.85
N THR A 273 10.40 4.04 7.84
CA THR A 273 11.05 4.88 8.86
C THR A 273 10.55 6.32 8.82
N LYS A 274 10.25 6.88 7.64
CA LYS A 274 9.64 8.22 7.51
C LYS A 274 8.20 8.22 7.98
N VAL A 275 7.42 7.17 7.73
CA VAL A 275 6.06 7.04 8.28
C VAL A 275 6.13 6.93 9.80
N MET A 276 7.05 6.14 10.34
CA MET A 276 7.31 6.06 11.77
C MET A 276 7.78 7.42 12.35
N ALA A 277 8.69 8.13 11.68
CA ALA A 277 9.19 9.44 12.10
C ALA A 277 8.16 10.58 11.91
N VAL A 278 7.26 10.47 10.94
CA VAL A 278 6.14 11.40 10.77
C VAL A 278 5.07 11.12 11.80
N LEU A 279 4.77 9.87 12.15
CA LEU A 279 3.93 9.53 13.30
C LEU A 279 4.54 10.05 14.60
N ASP A 280 5.86 9.94 14.76
CA ASP A 280 6.62 10.51 15.88
C ASP A 280 6.50 12.04 15.93
N VAL A 281 6.70 12.74 14.80
CA VAL A 281 6.53 14.20 14.69
C VAL A 281 5.07 14.66 14.79
N LEU A 282 4.09 13.85 14.38
CA LEU A 282 2.66 14.14 14.53
C LEU A 282 2.15 13.80 15.94
N SER A 283 2.94 13.06 16.71
CA SER A 283 2.79 12.87 18.15
C SER A 283 3.56 13.92 18.95
N ASN A 284 4.19 14.91 18.29
CA ASN A 284 4.74 16.08 18.99
C ASN A 284 3.64 17.00 19.47
N HIS A 285 3.84 17.47 20.68
CA HIS A 285 3.06 18.49 21.33
C HIS A 285 3.39 19.90 20.81
N SER A 286 2.44 20.80 20.97
CA SER A 286 2.54 22.19 20.49
C SER A 286 3.51 23.03 21.34
N SER A 287 3.94 24.18 20.83
CA SER A 287 4.82 25.12 21.57
C SER A 287 4.12 25.86 22.72
N ASP A 288 2.80 25.73 22.80
CA ASP A 288 1.90 26.20 23.86
C ASP A 288 1.24 25.04 24.60
N GLU A 289 1.76 23.82 24.44
CA GLU A 289 1.32 22.66 25.23
C GLU A 289 1.74 22.85 26.69
N GLU A 290 0.84 22.54 27.61
CA GLU A 290 1.11 22.58 29.04
C GLU A 290 1.51 21.17 29.51
N TYR A 291 2.76 21.03 29.94
CA TYR A 291 3.28 19.74 30.36
C TYR A 291 3.04 19.50 31.85
N LEU A 292 2.82 18.23 32.19
CA LEU A 292 2.49 17.84 33.56
C LEU A 292 3.56 18.30 34.55
N GLY A 293 3.16 19.13 35.52
CA GLY A 293 4.05 19.65 36.54
C GLY A 293 4.84 20.88 36.13
N GLU A 294 4.72 21.38 34.90
CA GLU A 294 5.47 22.54 34.39
C GLU A 294 4.95 23.87 34.96
N ASN A 295 3.64 24.12 34.87
CA ASN A 295 2.98 25.32 35.37
C ASN A 295 1.92 24.98 36.42
N ALA A 296 2.00 25.61 37.59
CA ALA A 296 0.93 25.48 38.59
C ALA A 296 -0.21 26.42 38.20
N GLU A 297 -1.44 25.89 38.14
CA GLU A 297 -2.65 26.67 37.91
C GLU A 297 -2.73 27.81 38.94
N PRO A 298 -3.12 29.04 38.56
CA PRO A 298 -3.19 30.18 39.49
C PRO A 298 -3.96 29.88 40.77
N ALA A 299 -5.05 29.13 40.68
CA ALA A 299 -5.86 28.72 41.84
C ALA A 299 -5.10 27.80 42.83
N TRP A 300 -4.14 27.00 42.35
CA TRP A 300 -3.32 26.14 43.21
C TRP A 300 -2.22 26.94 43.91
N LYS A 301 -1.77 28.04 43.31
CA LYS A 301 -0.79 28.95 43.92
C LYS A 301 -1.38 29.74 45.09
N GLU A 302 -2.70 29.98 45.06
CA GLU A 302 -3.41 30.70 46.11
C GLU A 302 -3.55 29.88 47.40
N ASP A 303 -3.61 28.55 47.31
CA ASP A 303 -3.59 27.63 48.47
C ASP A 303 -2.14 27.21 48.79
N PRO A 304 -1.58 27.61 49.95
CA PRO A 304 -0.19 27.31 50.29
C PRO A 304 0.14 25.83 50.40
N ILE A 305 -0.83 24.99 50.80
CA ILE A 305 -0.64 23.55 50.98
C ILE A 305 -0.58 22.86 49.62
N ILE A 306 -1.47 23.25 48.70
CA ILE A 306 -1.54 22.68 47.35
C ILE A 306 -0.34 23.15 46.52
N ASN A 307 0.04 24.43 46.63
CA ASN A 307 1.24 24.96 45.96
C ASN A 307 2.50 24.21 46.40
N ALA A 308 2.68 24.00 47.71
CA ALA A 308 3.83 23.26 48.23
C ALA A 308 3.84 21.78 47.79
N ALA A 309 2.68 21.18 47.57
CA ALA A 309 2.58 19.83 47.02
C ALA A 309 2.96 19.78 45.53
N PHE A 310 2.55 20.77 44.75
CA PHE A 310 2.90 20.91 43.33
C PHE A 310 4.41 21.16 43.13
N GLU A 311 5.03 22.03 43.92
CA GLU A 311 6.47 22.32 43.86
C GLU A 311 7.33 21.06 44.12
N ARG A 312 6.94 20.23 45.11
CA ARG A 312 7.61 18.94 45.35
C ARG A 312 7.45 17.97 44.18
N PHE A 313 6.33 18.04 43.47
CA PHE A 313 6.08 17.22 42.30
C PHE A 313 6.90 17.70 41.10
N ASN A 314 6.95 19.00 40.82
CA ASN A 314 7.79 19.62 39.78
C ASN A 314 9.28 19.29 39.99
N GLY A 315 9.79 19.45 41.22
CA GLY A 315 11.19 19.19 41.54
C GLY A 315 11.65 17.77 41.21
N ARG A 316 10.79 16.77 41.42
CA ARG A 316 11.10 15.37 41.08
C ARG A 316 11.14 15.10 39.57
N LEU A 317 10.40 15.86 38.76
CA LEU A 317 10.41 15.70 37.31
C LEU A 317 11.69 16.26 36.68
N LYS A 318 12.20 17.39 37.19
CA LYS A 318 13.45 18.02 36.72
C LYS A 318 14.70 17.16 36.97
N GLU A 319 14.72 16.38 38.05
CA GLU A 319 15.82 15.47 38.37
C GLU A 319 15.94 14.32 37.34
N ILE A 320 14.80 13.88 36.79
CA ILE A 320 14.73 12.82 35.77
C ILE A 320 15.21 13.34 34.40
N GLU A 321 14.84 14.57 34.05
CA GLU A 321 15.24 15.23 32.79
C GLU A 321 16.76 15.40 32.68
N GLY A 322 17.41 15.91 33.74
CA GLY A 322 18.87 16.07 33.76
C GLY A 322 19.65 14.77 33.58
N THR A 323 19.06 13.63 33.99
CA THR A 323 19.65 12.30 33.79
C THR A 323 19.61 11.86 32.32
N ILE A 324 18.65 12.34 31.53
CA ILE A 324 18.45 11.99 30.12
C ILE A 324 19.32 12.85 29.19
N ASP A 325 19.44 14.14 29.46
CA ASP A 325 20.24 15.06 28.65
C ASP A 325 21.72 14.72 28.65
N ALA A 326 22.23 14.28 29.80
CA ALA A 326 23.60 13.80 29.94
C ALA A 326 23.91 12.62 28.98
N ARG A 327 22.90 11.84 28.59
CA ARG A 327 23.06 10.69 27.67
C ARG A 327 23.01 11.08 26.19
N ASN A 328 22.29 12.15 25.83
CA ASN A 328 22.16 12.58 24.44
C ASN A 328 23.35 13.41 23.93
N GLN A 329 24.15 14.00 24.82
CA GLN A 329 25.32 14.80 24.46
C GLN A 329 26.60 13.96 24.22
N ASP A 330 26.53 12.65 24.42
CA ASP A 330 27.64 11.75 24.15
C ASP A 330 27.78 11.49 22.63
N MET A 331 28.73 12.18 22.00
CA MET A 331 29.06 12.06 20.57
C MET A 331 29.54 10.67 20.14
N LYS A 332 29.75 9.75 21.08
CA LYS A 332 30.03 8.34 20.77
C LYS A 332 28.76 7.59 20.34
N LEU A 333 27.56 8.16 20.54
CA LEU A 333 26.26 7.56 20.20
C LEU A 333 25.70 8.04 18.84
N LYS A 334 26.29 7.57 17.72
CA LYS A 334 26.05 8.07 16.34
C LYS A 334 24.71 7.72 15.69
N ASN A 335 23.83 6.96 16.34
CA ASN A 335 22.47 6.70 15.83
C ASN A 335 21.50 7.88 16.07
N ARG A 336 22.02 8.98 16.63
CA ARG A 336 21.25 10.13 17.10
C ARG A 336 21.81 11.46 16.59
N ASN A 337 22.73 11.45 15.62
CA ASN A 337 23.42 12.66 15.15
C ASN A 337 23.86 12.60 13.66
N GLY A 338 23.26 13.46 12.80
CA GLY A 338 23.51 13.63 11.34
C GLY A 338 22.24 13.93 10.51
N ALA A 339 22.27 14.83 9.51
CA ALA A 339 21.04 15.38 8.92
C ALA A 339 20.55 14.72 7.59
N GLY A 340 19.48 13.91 7.69
CA GLY A 340 18.38 13.84 6.71
C GLY A 340 18.49 13.02 5.41
N VAL A 341 19.64 12.44 5.07
CA VAL A 341 19.85 11.76 3.78
C VAL A 341 19.87 10.24 3.96
N LEU A 342 18.96 9.54 3.26
CA LEU A 342 19.05 8.10 3.04
C LEU A 342 19.09 7.84 1.51
N PRO A 343 19.96 6.94 1.00
CA PRO A 343 20.08 6.63 -0.43
C PRO A 343 18.92 5.78 -0.98
N TYR A 344 18.53 6.00 -2.25
CA TYR A 344 17.44 5.27 -2.93
C TYR A 344 17.95 3.95 -3.56
N GLU A 345 17.53 2.80 -3.02
CA GLU A 345 18.09 1.48 -3.39
C GLU A 345 17.06 0.40 -3.79
N LEU A 346 15.76 0.74 -3.83
CA LEU A 346 14.64 -0.20 -3.85
C LEU A 346 14.54 -1.17 -5.03
N LEU A 347 14.97 -0.75 -6.22
CA LEU A 347 14.88 -1.57 -7.45
C LEU A 347 16.21 -2.25 -7.81
N LYS A 348 17.18 -2.24 -6.90
CA LYS A 348 18.39 -3.04 -7.13
C LYS A 348 18.00 -4.53 -7.07
N PRO A 349 18.39 -5.33 -8.09
CA PRO A 349 17.89 -6.70 -8.25
C PRO A 349 18.36 -7.67 -7.17
N PHE A 350 19.48 -7.38 -6.49
CA PHE A 350 20.09 -8.27 -5.49
C PHE A 350 20.13 -7.62 -4.10
N SER A 351 20.12 -8.46 -3.06
CA SER A 351 20.20 -8.02 -1.67
C SER A 351 20.76 -9.11 -0.75
N LYS A 352 21.29 -8.70 0.40
CA LYS A 352 21.70 -9.62 1.48
C LYS A 352 20.49 -9.91 2.39
N SER A 353 20.57 -10.93 3.24
CA SER A 353 19.52 -11.25 4.21
C SER A 353 19.29 -10.12 5.21
N GLY A 354 18.03 -9.89 5.61
CA GLY A 354 17.63 -8.90 6.61
C GLY A 354 16.85 -7.72 6.01
N VAL A 355 16.56 -6.70 6.82
CA VAL A 355 15.91 -5.49 6.33
C VAL A 355 16.99 -4.65 5.65
N THR A 356 16.97 -4.55 4.31
CA THR A 356 18.06 -3.91 3.53
C THR A 356 17.66 -2.76 2.59
N GLY A 357 16.37 -2.61 2.26
CA GLY A 357 15.90 -1.52 1.39
C GLY A 357 16.26 -1.66 -0.10
N GLN A 358 16.67 -2.85 -0.52
CA GLN A 358 17.00 -3.27 -1.89
C GLN A 358 16.76 -4.78 -2.05
N GLY A 359 16.71 -5.27 -3.30
CA GLY A 359 16.48 -6.69 -3.64
C GLY A 359 15.09 -6.92 -4.20
N VAL A 360 15.01 -7.53 -5.39
CA VAL A 360 13.74 -7.95 -6.01
C VAL A 360 13.63 -9.47 -5.88
N PRO A 361 12.78 -10.01 -4.98
CA PRO A 361 12.61 -11.45 -4.82
C PRO A 361 11.93 -12.07 -6.04
N TYR A 362 12.14 -13.37 -6.24
CA TYR A 362 11.50 -14.11 -7.33
C TYR A 362 9.99 -14.32 -7.13
N SER A 363 9.49 -14.23 -5.89
CA SER A 363 8.13 -14.60 -5.50
C SER A 363 7.65 -13.82 -4.27
N ILE A 364 6.33 -13.86 -4.05
CA ILE A 364 5.64 -13.36 -2.86
C ILE A 364 5.94 -14.27 -1.67
N SER A 365 6.95 -13.91 -0.89
CA SER A 365 7.53 -14.79 0.14
C SER A 365 7.42 -14.27 1.57
N ILE A 366 6.73 -13.13 1.77
CA ILE A 366 6.45 -12.50 3.07
C ILE A 366 5.15 -11.70 2.98
#